data_AF-A0AA42CAL8-F1
#
_entry.id   AF-A0AA42CAL8-F1
#
_cell.length_a   1.000
_cell.length_b   1.000
_cell.length_c   1.000
_cell.angle_alpha   90.00
_cell.angle_beta   90.00
_cell.angle_gamma   90.00
#
_symmetry.space_group_name_H-M   'P 1'
#
loop_
_entity.id
_entity.type
_entity.pdbx_description
1 polymer ?
#
loop_
_entity_poly.entity_id
_entity_poly.type
_entity_poly.pdbx_seq_one_letter_code
_entity_poly.pdbx_strand_id
1 'polypeptide(L)'
;MEQNLKHYIYDNYFIKCNRAQAVCEQLQIKRDVFTSLCFEIDAERKSEILEMRRIRQLYNNKRGENFHFDDFYTFYYWFIGQYKKQDGCCYYCKTEEAINAELFEKKYTSTKRLNRGKHLEVERRDSHSNIYNPENCVLACYFCNNDKSDIFSEEEYLEYLKDRKKFFNKQFNALK
;
A
#
# COMPACT_ATOMS: atom_id res chain seq x y z
N MET A 1 -27.94 3.91 10.80
CA MET A 1 -28.37 2.75 9.99
C MET A 1 -27.68 2.77 8.62
N GLU A 2 -27.81 3.86 7.86
CA GLU A 2 -27.18 4.04 6.54
C GLU A 2 -25.64 3.97 6.57
N GLN A 3 -24.98 4.60 7.55
CA GLN A 3 -23.53 4.52 7.68
C GLN A 3 -23.01 3.08 7.87
N ASN A 4 -23.77 2.25 8.60
CA ASN A 4 -23.42 0.83 8.81
C ASN A 4 -23.61 0.02 7.52
N LEU A 5 -24.62 0.36 6.70
CA LEU A 5 -24.82 -0.23 5.37
C LEU A 5 -23.68 0.14 4.42
N LYS A 6 -23.31 1.42 4.36
CA LYS A 6 -22.19 1.89 3.52
C LYS A 6 -20.88 1.22 3.90
N HIS A 7 -20.59 1.11 5.20
CA HIS A 7 -19.41 0.40 5.69
C HIS A 7 -19.43 -1.08 5.29
N TYR A 8 -20.57 -1.77 5.48
CA TYR A 8 -20.71 -3.17 5.10
C TYR A 8 -20.52 -3.39 3.58
N ILE A 9 -21.13 -2.53 2.75
CA ILE A 9 -20.99 -2.57 1.30
C ILE A 9 -19.53 -2.34 0.91
N TYR A 10 -18.85 -1.37 1.52
CA TYR A 10 -17.44 -1.12 1.23
C TYR A 10 -16.58 -2.37 1.47
N ASP A 11 -16.68 -2.97 2.65
CA ASP A 11 -15.86 -4.13 3.00
C ASP A 11 -16.19 -5.35 2.12
N ASN A 12 -17.47 -5.63 1.89
CA ASN A 12 -17.88 -6.86 1.21
C ASN A 12 -17.85 -6.73 -0.31
N TYR A 13 -18.22 -5.58 -0.86
CA TYR A 13 -18.24 -5.37 -2.31
C TYR A 13 -16.91 -4.82 -2.83
N PHE A 14 -16.36 -3.74 -2.23
CA PHE A 14 -15.15 -3.10 -2.75
C PHE A 14 -13.88 -3.87 -2.36
N ILE A 15 -13.75 -4.29 -1.09
CA ILE A 15 -12.56 -5.02 -0.61
C ILE A 15 -12.67 -6.52 -0.92
N LYS A 16 -13.71 -7.21 -0.47
CA LYS A 16 -13.82 -8.67 -0.70
C LYS A 16 -14.23 -9.05 -2.13
N CYS A 17 -14.69 -8.10 -2.94
CA CYS A 17 -15.19 -8.35 -4.29
C CYS A 17 -16.32 -9.39 -4.34
N ASN A 18 -17.13 -9.47 -3.28
CA ASN A 18 -18.30 -10.33 -3.28
C ASN A 18 -19.25 -9.90 -4.40
N ARG A 19 -19.97 -10.87 -4.97
CA ARG A 19 -20.99 -10.57 -5.97
C ARG A 19 -22.01 -9.62 -5.38
N ALA A 20 -22.36 -8.63 -6.18
CA ALA A 20 -23.24 -7.56 -5.75
C ALA A 20 -24.64 -8.10 -5.35
N GLN A 21 -25.10 -9.18 -5.99
CA GLN A 21 -26.30 -9.92 -5.59
C GLN A 21 -26.19 -10.51 -4.16
N ALA A 22 -25.08 -11.16 -3.82
CA ALA A 22 -24.88 -11.74 -2.50
C ALA A 22 -24.86 -10.67 -1.41
N VAL A 23 -24.29 -9.50 -1.69
CA VAL A 23 -24.32 -8.34 -0.76
C VAL A 23 -25.74 -7.81 -0.58
N CYS A 24 -26.53 -7.71 -1.66
CA CYS A 24 -27.94 -7.31 -1.59
C CYS A 24 -28.78 -8.29 -0.75
N GLU A 25 -28.64 -9.60 -0.99
CA GLU A 25 -29.35 -10.66 -0.26
C GLU A 25 -29.03 -10.61 1.23
N GLN A 26 -27.74 -10.49 1.58
CA GLN A 26 -27.28 -10.44 2.96
C GLN A 26 -27.76 -9.20 3.71
N LEU A 27 -27.89 -8.06 3.02
CA LEU A 27 -28.39 -6.82 3.60
C LEU A 27 -29.92 -6.69 3.52
N GLN A 28 -30.60 -7.61 2.83
CA GLN A 28 -32.04 -7.54 2.54
C GLN A 28 -32.45 -6.24 1.85
N ILE A 29 -31.59 -5.73 0.94
CA ILE A 29 -31.86 -4.51 0.16
C ILE A 29 -32.05 -4.81 -1.32
N LYS A 30 -32.84 -3.97 -2.00
CA LYS A 30 -33.01 -4.04 -3.44
C LYS A 30 -31.74 -3.57 -4.19
N ARG A 31 -31.63 -4.00 -5.45
CA ARG A 31 -30.47 -3.74 -6.32
C ARG A 31 -30.25 -2.25 -6.64
N ASP A 32 -31.34 -1.51 -6.80
CA ASP A 32 -31.36 -0.06 -7.02
C ASP A 32 -30.79 0.68 -5.80
N VAL A 33 -31.25 0.34 -4.59
CA VAL A 33 -30.74 0.90 -3.33
C VAL A 33 -29.23 0.65 -3.17
N PHE A 34 -28.79 -0.59 -3.41
CA PHE A 34 -27.36 -0.92 -3.42
C PHE A 34 -26.57 -0.06 -4.41
N THR A 35 -27.12 0.15 -5.61
CA THR A 35 -26.44 0.89 -6.68
C THR A 35 -26.26 2.35 -6.28
N SER A 36 -27.30 2.99 -5.73
CA SER A 36 -27.21 4.36 -5.18
C SER A 36 -26.16 4.45 -4.07
N LEU A 37 -26.17 3.52 -3.12
CA LEU A 37 -25.18 3.49 -2.03
C LEU A 37 -23.75 3.32 -2.56
N CYS A 38 -23.54 2.50 -3.60
CA CYS A 38 -22.22 2.37 -4.24
C CYS A 38 -21.75 3.68 -4.90
N PHE A 39 -22.64 4.44 -5.53
CA PHE A 39 -22.29 5.76 -6.08
C PHE A 39 -21.89 6.74 -4.98
N GLU A 40 -22.62 6.75 -3.87
CA GLU A 40 -22.30 7.59 -2.72
C GLU A 40 -20.97 7.19 -2.09
N ILE A 41 -20.70 5.90 -1.91
CA ILE A 41 -19.42 5.39 -1.40
C ILE A 41 -18.27 5.78 -2.34
N ASP A 42 -18.44 5.65 -3.66
CA ASP A 42 -17.40 6.03 -4.64
C ASP A 42 -17.08 7.53 -4.57
N ALA A 43 -18.11 8.37 -4.37
CA ALA A 43 -17.94 9.81 -4.18
C ALA A 43 -17.27 10.16 -2.83
N GLU A 44 -17.76 9.58 -1.74
CA GLU A 44 -17.30 9.86 -0.37
C GLU A 44 -15.89 9.33 -0.10
N ARG A 45 -15.53 8.18 -0.69
CA ARG A 45 -14.30 7.43 -0.39
C ARG A 45 -13.39 7.27 -1.61
N LYS A 46 -13.47 8.20 -2.56
CA LYS A 46 -12.74 8.15 -3.83
C LYS A 46 -11.25 7.89 -3.66
N SER A 47 -10.58 8.63 -2.77
CA SER A 47 -9.14 8.47 -2.52
C SER A 47 -8.80 7.09 -1.94
N GLU A 48 -9.59 6.62 -0.97
CA GLU A 48 -9.42 5.28 -0.39
C GLU A 48 -9.64 4.17 -1.40
N ILE A 49 -10.59 4.33 -2.33
CA ILE A 49 -10.85 3.36 -3.41
C ILE A 49 -9.70 3.33 -4.42
N LEU A 50 -9.17 4.49 -4.80
CA LEU A 50 -7.99 4.57 -5.66
C LEU A 50 -6.78 3.89 -5.02
N GLU A 51 -6.57 4.13 -3.73
CA GLU A 51 -5.50 3.50 -2.97
C GLU A 51 -5.72 1.99 -2.79
N MET A 52 -6.95 1.56 -2.50
CA MET A 52 -7.31 0.13 -2.46
C MET A 52 -6.99 -0.55 -3.79
N ARG A 53 -7.26 0.10 -4.93
CA ARG A 53 -6.97 -0.46 -6.27
C ARG A 53 -5.47 -0.63 -6.47
N ARG A 54 -4.66 0.33 -6.01
CA ARG A 54 -3.19 0.23 -6.02
C ARG A 54 -2.71 -0.92 -5.15
N ILE A 55 -3.20 -1.04 -3.91
CA ILE A 55 -2.85 -2.13 -3.00
C ILE A 55 -3.26 -3.49 -3.58
N ARG A 56 -4.41 -3.57 -4.26
CA ARG A 56 -4.85 -4.79 -4.96
C ARG A 56 -3.91 -5.18 -6.10
N GLN A 57 -3.36 -4.21 -6.82
CA GLN A 57 -2.33 -4.49 -7.82
C GLN A 57 -1.08 -5.06 -7.17
N LEU A 58 -0.64 -4.54 -6.01
CA LEU A 58 0.50 -5.09 -5.26
C LEU A 58 0.23 -6.54 -4.82
N TYR A 59 -0.95 -6.81 -4.26
CA TYR A 59 -1.40 -8.16 -3.91
C TYR A 59 -1.31 -9.10 -5.11
N ASN A 60 -1.91 -8.70 -6.24
CA ASN A 60 -1.94 -9.52 -7.45
C ASN A 60 -0.56 -9.76 -8.07
N ASN A 61 0.37 -8.82 -7.91
CA ASN A 61 1.74 -8.96 -8.42
C ASN A 61 2.62 -9.85 -7.52
N LYS A 62 2.29 -9.96 -6.23
CA LYS A 62 3.10 -10.71 -5.24
C LYS A 62 2.51 -12.08 -4.89
N ARG A 63 1.21 -12.28 -5.13
CA ARG A 63 0.56 -13.58 -4.87
C ARG A 63 1.26 -14.70 -5.64
N GLY A 64 1.55 -15.78 -4.94
CA GLY A 64 2.32 -16.92 -5.43
C GLY A 64 2.53 -17.91 -4.28
N GLU A 65 3.38 -18.92 -4.48
CA GLU A 65 3.63 -19.98 -3.49
C GLU A 65 4.12 -19.45 -2.15
N ASN A 66 4.97 -18.41 -2.16
CA ASN A 66 5.55 -17.81 -0.96
C ASN A 66 4.75 -16.62 -0.41
N PHE A 67 3.47 -16.50 -0.78
CA PHE A 67 2.61 -15.41 -0.32
C PHE A 67 1.60 -15.91 0.70
N HIS A 68 1.84 -15.60 1.97
CA HIS A 68 1.11 -16.12 3.13
C HIS A 68 0.22 -15.04 3.76
N PHE A 69 -0.52 -14.31 2.91
CA PHE A 69 -1.73 -13.61 3.34
C PHE A 69 -2.92 -14.40 2.79
N ASP A 70 -3.89 -14.71 3.66
CA ASP A 70 -5.00 -15.60 3.32
C ASP A 70 -5.81 -15.13 2.11
N ASP A 71 -6.05 -13.82 2.03
CA ASP A 71 -6.81 -13.20 0.96
C ASP A 71 -6.43 -11.70 0.80
N PHE A 72 -7.08 -11.02 -0.14
CA PHE A 72 -6.87 -9.59 -0.31
C PHE A 72 -7.35 -8.77 0.89
N TYR A 73 -8.38 -9.22 1.62
CA TYR A 73 -8.90 -8.51 2.77
C TYR A 73 -7.84 -8.46 3.87
N THR A 74 -7.24 -9.60 4.23
CA THR A 74 -6.18 -9.68 5.23
C THR A 74 -4.94 -8.87 4.81
N PHE A 75 -4.53 -8.97 3.54
CA PHE A 75 -3.43 -8.17 3.01
C PHE A 75 -3.72 -6.65 3.03
N TYR A 76 -4.91 -6.23 2.64
CA TYR A 76 -5.29 -4.82 2.59
C TYR A 76 -5.26 -4.19 3.99
N TYR A 77 -5.89 -4.82 4.99
CA TYR A 77 -5.87 -4.28 6.35
C TYR A 77 -4.49 -4.37 7.00
N TRP A 78 -3.69 -5.40 6.67
CA TRP A 78 -2.28 -5.42 7.05
C TRP A 78 -1.54 -4.21 6.45
N PHE A 79 -1.70 -3.94 5.15
CA PHE A 79 -1.03 -2.82 4.48
C PHE A 79 -1.38 -1.48 5.11
N ILE A 80 -2.68 -1.21 5.32
CA ILE A 80 -3.16 0.03 5.94
C ILE A 80 -2.66 0.13 7.39
N GLY A 81 -2.74 -0.96 8.15
CA GLY A 81 -2.23 -1.02 9.52
C GLY A 81 -0.73 -0.76 9.61
N GLN A 82 0.05 -1.35 8.69
CA GLN A 82 1.49 -1.17 8.60
C GLN A 82 1.86 0.25 8.18
N TYR A 83 1.15 0.84 7.22
CA TYR A 83 1.33 2.25 6.83
C TYR A 83 1.11 3.19 8.02
N LYS A 84 0.03 2.97 8.80
CA LYS A 84 -0.25 3.74 10.01
C LYS A 84 0.81 3.52 11.09
N LYS A 85 1.23 2.28 11.33
CA LYS A 85 2.29 1.93 12.29
C LYS A 85 3.63 2.61 11.95
N GLN A 86 3.87 2.82 10.66
CA GLN A 86 5.06 3.48 10.15
C GLN A 86 4.90 5.00 9.94
N ASP A 87 3.76 5.58 10.30
CA ASP A 87 3.45 7.00 10.09
C ASP A 87 3.67 7.48 8.64
N GLY A 88 3.27 6.64 7.68
CA GLY A 88 3.46 6.92 6.24
C GLY A 88 4.94 7.05 5.81
N CYS A 89 5.88 6.57 6.62
CA CYS A 89 7.31 6.64 6.35
C CYS A 89 7.88 5.30 5.90
N CYS A 90 8.96 5.37 5.13
CA CYS A 90 9.79 4.20 4.81
C CYS A 90 10.29 3.53 6.10
N TYR A 91 10.16 2.21 6.19
CA TYR A 91 10.61 1.45 7.35
C TYR A 91 12.10 1.61 7.64
N TYR A 92 12.96 1.64 6.61
CA TYR A 92 14.41 1.74 6.79
C TYR A 92 14.85 3.18 7.01
N CYS A 93 14.72 4.04 5.99
CA CYS A 93 15.27 5.40 6.05
C CYS A 93 14.37 6.41 6.76
N LYS A 94 13.15 6.02 7.19
CA LYS A 94 12.19 6.90 7.90
C LYS A 94 11.79 8.19 7.14
N THR A 95 12.03 8.24 5.82
CA THR A 95 11.55 9.34 4.96
C THR A 95 10.07 9.14 4.67
N GLU A 96 9.30 10.22 4.78
CA GLU A 96 7.88 10.28 4.42
C GLU A 96 7.65 9.94 2.94
N GLU A 97 6.56 9.22 2.65
CA GLU A 97 6.17 8.89 1.28
C GLU A 97 5.99 10.16 0.42
N ALA A 98 5.37 11.21 0.96
CA ALA A 98 5.13 12.47 0.25
C ALA A 98 6.43 13.16 -0.21
N ILE A 99 7.49 13.11 0.61
CA ILE A 99 8.82 13.65 0.23
C ILE A 99 9.40 12.86 -0.93
N ASN A 100 9.31 11.53 -0.90
CA ASN A 100 9.76 10.69 -2.00
C ASN A 100 8.96 10.97 -3.27
N ALA A 101 7.63 11.06 -3.17
CA ALA A 101 6.73 11.35 -4.29
C ALA A 101 7.10 12.66 -4.99
N GLU A 102 7.29 13.74 -4.23
CA GLU A 102 7.69 15.04 -4.76
C GLU A 102 9.05 14.99 -5.44
N LEU A 103 10.03 14.32 -4.81
CA LEU A 103 11.37 14.18 -5.38
C LEU A 103 11.33 13.39 -6.70
N PHE A 104 10.54 12.33 -6.79
CA PHE A 104 10.33 11.58 -8.04
C PHE A 104 9.62 12.41 -9.11
N GLU A 105 8.73 13.30 -8.72
CA GLU A 105 7.97 14.13 -9.65
C GLU A 105 8.77 15.32 -10.19
N LYS A 106 9.57 15.96 -9.34
CA LYS A 106 10.24 17.24 -9.68
C LYS A 106 11.74 17.14 -9.92
N LYS A 107 12.43 16.17 -9.31
CA LYS A 107 13.91 16.09 -9.33
C LYS A 107 14.43 14.88 -10.05
N TYR A 108 13.89 13.71 -9.74
CA TYR A 108 14.37 12.42 -10.24
C TYR A 108 13.49 11.94 -11.39
N THR A 109 13.33 12.77 -12.42
CA THR A 109 12.42 12.51 -13.55
C THR A 109 13.01 11.61 -14.62
N SER A 110 14.33 11.41 -14.63
CA SER A 110 15.06 10.58 -15.62
C SER A 110 14.97 9.07 -15.36
N THR A 111 13.92 8.61 -14.67
CA THR A 111 13.79 7.19 -14.31
C THR A 111 13.38 6.33 -15.52
N LYS A 112 13.92 5.11 -15.59
CA LYS A 112 13.47 4.09 -16.57
C LYS A 112 12.08 3.53 -16.27
N ARG A 113 11.51 3.82 -15.09
CA ARG A 113 10.24 3.25 -14.58
C ARG A 113 9.35 4.36 -14.03
N LEU A 114 8.70 5.09 -14.94
CA LEU A 114 7.87 6.28 -14.64
C LEU A 114 6.75 6.03 -13.60
N ASN A 115 6.31 4.79 -13.44
CA ASN A 115 5.22 4.41 -12.53
C ASN A 115 5.69 3.92 -11.15
N ARG A 116 7.00 3.93 -10.86
CA ARG A 116 7.55 3.52 -9.55
C ARG A 116 8.16 4.71 -8.81
N GLY A 117 8.43 4.53 -7.52
CA GLY A 117 9.13 5.53 -6.71
C GLY A 117 8.25 6.42 -5.85
N LYS A 118 7.03 6.71 -6.30
CA LYS A 118 6.13 7.66 -5.64
C LYS A 118 5.43 7.12 -4.39
N HIS A 119 5.35 5.80 -4.24
CA HIS A 119 4.70 5.16 -3.12
C HIS A 119 5.65 4.21 -2.40
N LEU A 120 5.36 3.93 -1.14
CA LEU A 120 5.98 2.84 -0.41
C LEU A 120 5.56 1.50 -1.04
N GLU A 121 6.51 0.58 -1.06
CA GLU A 121 6.41 -0.76 -1.65
C GLU A 121 6.52 -1.81 -0.53
N VAL A 122 5.87 -2.96 -0.72
CA VAL A 122 6.00 -4.08 0.21
C VAL A 122 7.37 -4.72 0.05
N GLU A 123 8.14 -4.70 1.13
CA GLU A 123 9.51 -5.19 1.21
C GLU A 123 9.65 -6.28 2.26
N ARG A 124 10.49 -7.27 2.00
CA ARG A 124 10.78 -8.37 2.93
C ARG A 124 12.01 -8.02 3.77
N ARG A 125 11.92 -8.21 5.08
CA ARG A 125 13.04 -8.02 5.99
C ARG A 125 14.08 -9.11 5.73
N ASP A 126 13.65 -10.36 5.80
CA ASP A 126 14.39 -11.52 5.34
C ASP A 126 14.03 -11.86 3.88
N SER A 127 14.98 -11.61 2.98
CA SER A 127 14.89 -11.98 1.56
C SER A 127 15.15 -13.47 1.32
N HIS A 128 15.87 -14.16 2.20
CA HIS A 128 16.30 -15.55 1.99
C HIS A 128 15.13 -16.53 2.06
N SER A 129 14.23 -16.36 3.03
CA SER A 129 13.01 -17.16 3.08
C SER A 129 12.10 -16.94 1.87
N ASN A 130 12.23 -15.81 1.16
CA ASN A 130 11.40 -15.42 0.02
C ASN A 130 9.90 -15.26 0.39
N ILE A 131 9.55 -15.35 1.68
CA ILE A 131 8.18 -15.38 2.21
C ILE A 131 7.62 -13.96 2.38
N TYR A 132 6.40 -13.76 1.89
CA TYR A 132 5.57 -12.59 2.18
C TYR A 132 4.53 -12.94 3.23
N ASN A 133 4.73 -12.48 4.47
CA ASN A 133 3.77 -12.59 5.57
C ASN A 133 3.79 -11.31 6.45
N PRO A 134 2.85 -11.14 7.39
CA PRO A 134 2.79 -9.95 8.24
C PRO A 134 4.05 -9.65 9.06
N GLU A 135 4.82 -10.68 9.43
CA GLU A 135 6.00 -10.59 10.30
C GLU A 135 7.28 -10.22 9.53
N ASN A 136 7.38 -10.70 8.29
CA ASN A 136 8.52 -10.49 7.41
C ASN A 136 8.35 -9.28 6.48
N CYS A 137 7.13 -8.78 6.29
CA CYS A 137 6.89 -7.64 5.42
C CYS A 137 6.91 -6.30 6.16
N VAL A 138 7.44 -5.28 5.48
CA VAL A 138 7.37 -3.87 5.86
C VAL A 138 7.08 -3.01 4.64
N LEU A 139 6.80 -1.71 4.83
CA LEU A 139 6.69 -0.77 3.72
C LEU A 139 7.97 0.04 3.58
N ALA A 140 8.65 -0.05 2.44
CA ALA A 140 9.90 0.65 2.17
C ALA A 140 9.76 1.58 0.96
N CYS A 141 10.50 2.69 0.94
CA CYS A 141 10.58 3.50 -0.28
C CYS A 141 11.36 2.74 -1.37
N TYR A 142 11.11 3.10 -2.62
CA TYR A 142 11.75 2.49 -3.79
C TYR A 142 13.27 2.41 -3.69
N PHE A 143 13.93 3.46 -3.18
CA PHE A 143 15.39 3.47 -3.01
C PHE A 143 15.83 2.42 -1.99
N CYS A 144 15.14 2.31 -0.85
CA CYS A 144 15.55 1.34 0.16
C CYS A 144 15.28 -0.10 -0.25
N ASN A 145 14.13 -0.34 -0.88
CA ASN A 145 13.80 -1.65 -1.45
C ASN A 145 14.86 -2.09 -2.47
N ASN A 146 15.17 -1.25 -3.46
CA ASN A 146 16.13 -1.63 -4.51
C ASN A 146 17.57 -1.72 -4.02
N ASP A 147 17.98 -0.88 -3.06
CA ASP A 147 19.34 -0.92 -2.53
C ASP A 147 19.58 -2.13 -1.65
N LYS A 148 18.61 -2.50 -0.79
CA LYS A 148 18.68 -3.74 -0.01
C LYS A 148 18.69 -4.95 -0.94
N SER A 149 17.80 -4.94 -1.94
CA SER A 149 17.61 -6.04 -2.87
C SER A 149 17.36 -7.36 -2.11
N ASP A 150 17.58 -8.48 -2.78
CA ASP A 150 17.71 -9.79 -2.13
C ASP A 150 19.15 -10.07 -1.68
N ILE A 151 20.01 -9.03 -1.64
CA ILE A 151 21.46 -9.14 -1.40
C ILE A 151 21.80 -8.95 0.07
N PHE A 152 21.35 -7.84 0.66
CA PHE A 152 21.68 -7.53 2.05
C PHE A 152 20.63 -8.12 3.00
N SER A 153 21.11 -8.68 4.11
CA SER A 153 20.27 -8.86 5.30
C SER A 153 19.72 -7.51 5.78
N GLU A 154 18.67 -7.55 6.60
CA GLU A 154 18.13 -6.33 7.20
C GLU A 154 19.20 -5.62 8.05
N GLU A 155 19.98 -6.38 8.81
CA GLU A 155 21.02 -5.88 9.70
C GLU A 155 22.15 -5.20 8.92
N GLU A 156 22.70 -5.86 7.89
CA GLU A 156 23.73 -5.28 7.02
C GLU A 156 23.22 -4.03 6.32
N TYR A 157 21.96 -4.04 5.86
CA TYR A 157 21.38 -2.90 5.19
C TYR A 157 21.21 -1.71 6.14
N LEU A 158 20.79 -1.94 7.38
CA LEU A 158 20.69 -0.89 8.40
C LEU A 158 22.06 -0.32 8.77
N GLU A 159 23.11 -1.15 8.83
CA GLU A 159 24.49 -0.68 9.05
C GLU A 159 25.00 0.15 7.86
N TYR A 160 24.73 -0.29 6.63
CA TYR A 160 25.08 0.41 5.40
C TYR A 160 24.30 1.73 5.23
N LEU A 161 23.04 1.76 5.69
CA LEU A 161 22.13 2.87 5.55
C LEU A 161 22.55 4.03 6.46
N LYS A 162 23.39 4.91 5.91
CA LYS A 162 23.66 6.25 6.45
C LYS A 162 22.37 7.08 6.59
N ASP A 163 22.49 8.35 6.95
CA ASP A 163 21.36 9.27 7.11
C ASP A 163 20.72 9.73 5.78
N ARG A 164 20.01 8.80 5.14
CA ARG A 164 19.25 9.05 3.91
C ARG A 164 18.09 10.00 4.13
N LYS A 165 17.47 10.00 5.32
CA LYS A 165 16.39 10.94 5.66
C LYS A 165 16.86 12.38 5.51
N LYS A 166 17.97 12.72 6.16
CA LYS A 166 18.56 14.05 6.10
C LYS A 166 18.97 14.41 4.67
N PHE A 167 19.53 13.46 3.92
CA PHE A 167 19.86 13.68 2.52
C PHE A 167 18.61 14.05 1.69
N PHE A 168 17.55 13.25 1.74
CA PHE A 168 16.32 13.52 0.97
C PHE A 168 15.62 14.80 1.43
N ASN A 169 15.58 15.10 2.74
CA ASN A 169 15.01 16.36 3.22
C ASN A 169 15.78 17.57 2.68
N LYS A 170 17.12 17.49 2.59
CA LYS A 170 17.93 18.53 1.93
C LYS A 170 17.58 18.66 0.45
N GLN A 171 17.41 17.55 -0.27
CA GLN A 171 17.05 17.58 -1.69
C GLN A 171 15.65 18.17 -1.91
N PHE A 172 14.70 17.84 -1.04
CA PHE A 172 13.31 18.31 -1.10
C PHE A 172 13.21 19.80 -0.77
N ASN A 173 13.92 20.28 0.26
CA ASN A 173 13.95 21.71 0.59
C ASN A 173 14.56 22.56 -0.53
N ALA A 174 15.46 21.98 -1.34
CA ALA A 174 16.03 22.65 -2.51
C ALA A 174 15.11 22.67 -3.75
N LEU A 175 13.90 22.09 -3.66
CA LEU A 175 12.86 22.23 -4.69
C LEU A 175 11.99 23.48 -4.50
N LYS A 176 12.05 24.10 -3.32
CA LYS A 176 11.37 25.36 -3.00
C LYS A 176 12.20 26.52 -3.50
#